data_AF-A0A3P6GK15-F1
#
_entry.id   AF-A0A3P6GK15-F1
#
_cell.length_a   1.000
_cell.length_b   1.000
_cell.length_c   1.000
_cell.angle_alpha   90.00
_cell.angle_beta   90.00
_cell.angle_gamma   90.00
#
_symmetry.space_group_name_H-M   'P 1'
#
loop_
_entity.id
_entity.type
_entity.pdbx_description
1 polymer ?
#
loop_
_entity_poly.entity_id
_entity_poly.type
_entity_poly.pdbx_seq_one_letter_code
_entity_poly.pdbx_strand_id
1 'polypeptide(L)'
;MSCKENVHEWRHANKVLNTSSHHEFPSMEEKILSVLKFSYDRLEAEKKKSCFLYCSLFQEDYEIKKEELIEYWISEEFIKGERDEDGSNNKGYDIIGSLVRAHLLMECETKSSFFQIGFTPAVKMHDVLREMALWIGKEEEKQCVNSGGKLSCIPDDINWSVLRRISLMSNKIEEISCCPKCPNLSTLFLGDNDLKVNSFSLCRPLSS
;
A
#
# COMPACT_ATOMS: atom_id res chain seq x y z
N MET A 1 -5.74 -27.15 22.81
CA MET A 1 -4.61 -26.28 22.44
C MET A 1 -3.52 -27.15 21.83
N SER A 2 -3.06 -26.88 20.61
CA SER A 2 -2.01 -27.66 19.95
C SER A 2 -0.65 -27.23 20.50
N CYS A 3 -0.02 -28.07 21.31
CA CYS A 3 1.29 -27.81 21.91
C CYS A 3 2.38 -28.10 20.87
N LYS A 4 2.85 -27.08 20.16
CA LYS A 4 4.05 -27.18 19.31
C LYS A 4 5.23 -26.63 20.09
N GLU A 5 6.22 -27.46 20.38
CA GLU A 5 7.29 -27.14 21.32
C GLU A 5 8.65 -26.94 20.65
N ASN A 6 8.87 -27.47 19.44
CA ASN A 6 10.15 -27.34 18.74
C ASN A 6 10.05 -26.66 17.37
N VAL A 7 11.19 -26.15 16.91
CA VAL A 7 11.30 -25.39 15.65
C VAL A 7 10.87 -26.19 14.42
N HIS A 8 11.00 -27.51 14.42
CA HIS A 8 10.62 -28.35 13.29
C HIS A 8 9.10 -28.51 13.19
N GLU A 9 8.40 -28.62 14.32
CA GLU A 9 6.93 -28.62 14.37
C GLU A 9 6.35 -27.29 13.89
N TRP A 10 6.97 -26.17 14.28
CA TRP A 10 6.60 -24.84 13.79
C TRP A 10 6.89 -24.65 12.30
N ARG A 11 8.04 -25.14 11.80
CA ARG A 11 8.34 -25.13 10.35
C ARG A 11 7.35 -25.98 9.57
N HIS A 12 7.00 -27.16 10.08
CA HIS A 12 6.00 -28.02 9.45
C HIS A 12 4.62 -27.34 9.44
N ALA A 13 4.21 -26.75 10.56
CA ALA A 13 2.97 -25.99 10.64
C ALA A 13 2.91 -24.83 9.65
N ASN A 14 3.99 -24.05 9.56
CA ASN A 14 4.09 -22.94 8.63
C ASN A 14 4.04 -23.41 7.17
N LYS A 15 4.71 -24.53 6.87
CA LYS A 15 4.63 -25.17 5.55
C LYS A 15 3.19 -25.60 5.26
N VAL A 16 2.52 -26.30 6.18
CA VAL A 16 1.12 -26.73 6.01
C VAL A 16 0.23 -25.52 5.76
N LEU A 17 0.29 -24.49 6.61
CA LEU A 17 -0.48 -23.26 6.46
C LEU A 17 -0.30 -22.63 5.08
N ASN A 18 0.94 -22.43 4.64
CA ASN A 18 1.27 -21.84 3.33
C ASN A 18 0.89 -22.72 2.14
N THR A 19 0.74 -24.03 2.33
CA THR A 19 0.32 -24.95 1.26
C THR A 19 -1.21 -25.10 1.23
N SER A 20 -1.87 -25.00 2.39
CA SER A 20 -3.32 -25.12 2.56
C SER A 20 -4.09 -23.84 2.22
N SER A 21 -3.43 -22.68 2.30
CA SER A 21 -4.01 -21.35 2.05
C SER A 21 -4.48 -21.13 0.61
N HIS A 22 -4.16 -22.02 -0.34
CA HIS A 22 -4.58 -21.88 -1.73
C HIS A 22 -5.65 -22.88 -2.21
N HIS A 23 -5.96 -23.95 -1.46
CA HIS A 23 -6.83 -25.01 -1.99
C HIS A 23 -7.99 -25.45 -1.07
N GLU A 24 -7.96 -25.20 0.24
CA GLU A 24 -9.00 -25.75 1.14
C GLU A 24 -10.03 -24.72 1.65
N PHE A 25 -9.77 -23.40 1.58
CA PHE A 25 -10.75 -22.38 1.99
C PHE A 25 -10.81 -21.09 1.14
N PRO A 26 -10.90 -21.15 -0.22
CA PRO A 26 -11.22 -19.95 -1.02
C PRO A 26 -12.48 -19.23 -0.51
N SER A 27 -13.45 -20.00 0.01
CA SER A 27 -14.74 -19.47 0.44
C SER A 27 -14.70 -18.64 1.73
N MET A 28 -13.79 -18.87 2.68
CA MET A 28 -13.87 -18.18 3.99
C MET A 28 -13.23 -16.80 3.94
N GLU A 29 -12.08 -16.68 3.29
CA GLU A 29 -11.41 -15.41 3.06
C GLU A 29 -12.30 -14.49 2.21
N GLU A 30 -12.79 -14.97 1.06
CA GLU A 30 -13.74 -14.21 0.23
C GLU A 30 -15.01 -13.81 1.00
N LYS A 31 -15.53 -14.69 1.88
CA LYS A 31 -16.68 -14.35 2.74
C LYS A 31 -16.33 -13.22 3.71
N ILE A 32 -15.18 -13.27 4.39
CA ILE A 32 -14.76 -12.22 5.33
C ILE A 32 -14.53 -10.90 4.58
N LEU A 33 -13.80 -10.95 3.47
CA LEU A 33 -13.55 -9.77 2.63
C LEU A 33 -14.87 -9.18 2.10
N SER A 34 -15.84 -10.01 1.71
CA SER A 34 -17.16 -9.54 1.27
C SER A 34 -17.95 -8.84 2.37
N VAL A 35 -17.84 -9.29 3.64
CA VAL A 35 -18.47 -8.63 4.79
C VAL A 35 -17.79 -7.30 5.08
N LEU A 36 -16.47 -7.24 5.03
CA LEU A 36 -15.71 -6.00 5.23
C LEU A 36 -15.96 -4.99 4.11
N LYS A 37 -16.17 -5.48 2.87
CA LYS A 37 -16.48 -4.66 1.69
C LYS A 37 -17.75 -3.84 1.89
N PHE A 38 -18.65 -4.25 2.79
CA PHE A 38 -19.82 -3.46 3.14
C PHE A 38 -19.47 -2.04 3.63
N SER A 39 -18.46 -1.88 4.49
CA SER A 39 -18.04 -0.55 4.96
C SER A 39 -17.42 0.28 3.84
N TYR A 40 -16.69 -0.36 2.94
CA TYR A 40 -16.11 0.27 1.76
C TYR A 40 -17.17 0.70 0.74
N ASP A 41 -18.15 -0.14 0.45
CA ASP A 41 -19.24 0.14 -0.51
C ASP A 41 -20.11 1.32 -0.07
N ARG A 42 -20.18 1.57 1.25
CA ARG A 42 -20.90 2.71 1.84
C ARG A 42 -20.11 4.00 1.87
N LEU A 43 -18.85 4.02 1.45
CA LEU A 43 -18.11 5.27 1.29
C LEU A 43 -18.75 6.12 0.19
N GLU A 44 -19.20 7.30 0.60
CA GLU A 44 -19.73 8.30 -0.33
C GLU A 44 -18.60 8.83 -1.23
N ALA A 45 -18.85 8.85 -2.53
CA ALA A 45 -17.93 9.26 -3.60
C ALA A 45 -16.76 8.30 -3.88
N GLU A 46 -16.60 7.99 -5.17
CA GLU A 46 -15.52 7.13 -5.69
C GLU A 46 -14.12 7.63 -5.31
N LYS A 47 -13.93 8.95 -5.16
CA LYS A 47 -12.66 9.52 -4.71
C LYS A 47 -12.26 9.03 -3.31
N LYS A 48 -13.21 8.86 -2.37
CA LYS A 48 -12.91 8.33 -1.01
C LYS A 48 -12.50 6.86 -1.08
N LYS A 49 -13.11 6.09 -1.97
CA LYS A 49 -12.76 4.71 -2.26
C LYS A 49 -11.35 4.59 -2.83
N SER A 50 -11.00 5.38 -3.86
CA SER A 50 -9.64 5.39 -4.41
C SER A 50 -8.61 5.82 -3.36
N CYS A 51 -8.91 6.82 -2.51
CA CYS A 51 -8.05 7.19 -1.38
C CYS A 51 -7.80 6.03 -0.42
N PHE A 52 -8.84 5.26 -0.07
CA PHE A 52 -8.71 4.06 0.75
C PHE A 52 -7.86 2.98 0.07
N LEU A 53 -8.13 2.65 -1.19
CA LEU A 53 -7.37 1.65 -1.94
C LEU A 53 -5.89 2.04 -2.04
N TYR A 54 -5.59 3.32 -2.22
CA TYR A 54 -4.23 3.84 -2.28
C TYR A 54 -3.43 3.57 -1.00
N CYS A 55 -4.06 3.60 0.17
CA CYS A 55 -3.39 3.27 1.43
C CYS A 55 -2.87 1.82 1.48
N SER A 56 -3.41 0.91 0.66
CA SER A 56 -2.92 -0.48 0.58
C SER A 56 -1.55 -0.63 -0.08
N LEU A 57 -1.07 0.42 -0.77
CA LEU A 57 0.27 0.46 -1.35
C LEU A 57 1.36 0.49 -0.26
N PHE A 58 1.04 0.93 0.95
CA PHE A 58 1.97 0.88 2.06
C PHE A 58 2.09 -0.55 2.61
N GLN A 59 3.20 -0.86 3.28
CA GLN A 59 3.35 -2.17 3.91
C GLN A 59 2.37 -2.37 5.08
N GLU A 60 2.26 -3.61 5.53
CA GLU A 60 1.55 -3.97 6.75
C GLU A 60 2.04 -3.14 7.96
N ASP A 61 1.11 -2.73 8.81
CA ASP A 61 1.36 -1.90 10.00
C ASP A 61 2.10 -0.56 9.77
N TYR A 62 2.23 -0.09 8.52
CA TYR A 62 2.91 1.18 8.24
C TYR A 62 2.14 2.38 8.81
N GLU A 63 2.84 3.23 9.57
CA GLU A 63 2.32 4.49 10.09
C GLU A 63 2.51 5.59 9.04
N ILE A 64 1.44 5.98 8.37
CA ILE A 64 1.48 6.99 7.31
C ILE A 64 1.14 8.34 7.92
N LYS A 65 2.03 9.33 7.77
CA LYS A 65 1.77 10.71 8.21
C LYS A 65 0.58 11.27 7.43
N LYS A 66 -0.35 11.93 8.12
CA LYS A 66 -1.58 12.43 7.49
C LYS A 66 -1.27 13.43 6.37
N GLU A 67 -0.32 14.33 6.59
CA GLU A 67 0.07 15.36 5.63
C GLU A 67 0.70 14.77 4.36
N GLU A 68 1.52 13.74 4.50
CA GLU A 68 2.16 13.02 3.40
C GLU A 68 1.15 12.21 2.59
N LEU A 69 0.22 11.53 3.28
CA LEU A 69 -0.87 10.81 2.61
C LEU A 69 -1.73 11.75 1.74
N ILE A 70 -2.01 12.95 2.24
CA ILE A 70 -2.77 13.97 1.49
C ILE A 70 -1.99 14.43 0.24
N GLU A 71 -0.66 14.60 0.32
CA GLU A 71 0.16 14.92 -0.86
C GLU A 71 0.07 13.87 -1.95
N TYR A 72 0.13 12.60 -1.57
CA TYR A 72 -0.01 11.51 -2.52
C TYR A 72 -1.39 11.52 -3.17
N TRP A 73 -2.45 11.77 -2.40
CA TRP A 73 -3.80 11.88 -2.96
C TRP A 73 -4.02 13.10 -3.85
N ILE A 74 -3.30 14.20 -3.62
CA ILE A 74 -3.29 15.36 -4.51
C ILE A 74 -2.54 15.00 -5.80
N SER A 75 -1.39 14.34 -5.70
CA SER A 75 -0.56 13.92 -6.85
C SER A 75 -1.26 12.87 -7.73
N GLU A 76 -2.11 12.04 -7.13
CA GLU A 76 -3.00 11.10 -7.83
C GLU A 76 -4.32 11.74 -8.33
N GLU A 77 -4.50 13.04 -8.12
CA GLU A 77 -5.68 13.83 -8.51
C GLU A 77 -7.00 13.36 -7.87
N PHE A 78 -6.93 12.55 -6.81
CA PHE A 78 -8.09 12.19 -5.99
C PHE A 78 -8.66 13.43 -5.32
N ILE A 79 -7.78 14.32 -4.88
CA ILE A 79 -8.10 15.66 -4.39
C ILE A 79 -7.69 16.66 -5.49
N LYS A 80 -8.54 17.66 -5.74
CA LYS A 80 -8.24 18.72 -6.72
C LYS A 80 -7.68 19.93 -5.99
N GLY A 81 -6.63 20.54 -6.55
CA GLY A 81 -5.97 21.75 -6.05
C GLY A 81 -4.54 21.48 -5.60
N GLU A 82 -3.79 22.54 -5.29
CA GLU A 82 -2.40 22.44 -4.82
C GLU A 82 -2.33 22.36 -3.28
N ARG A 83 -1.19 21.88 -2.76
CA ARG A 83 -0.88 22.04 -1.33
C ARG A 83 -0.83 23.54 -1.03
N ASP A 84 -1.42 23.96 0.09
CA ASP A 84 -1.54 25.36 0.53
C ASP A 84 -2.72 26.16 -0.05
N GLU A 85 -3.48 25.62 -1.02
CA GLU A 85 -4.88 26.04 -1.16
C GLU A 85 -5.64 25.44 0.03
N ASP A 86 -6.08 26.30 0.96
CA ASP A 86 -6.78 25.91 2.19
C ASP A 86 -7.87 24.83 1.96
N GLY A 87 -8.50 24.82 0.77
CA GLY A 87 -9.49 23.81 0.37
C GLY A 87 -8.95 22.38 0.20
N SER A 88 -7.75 22.17 -0.37
CA SER A 88 -7.24 20.82 -0.70
C SER A 88 -6.81 20.05 0.55
N ASN A 89 -6.10 20.72 1.45
CA ASN A 89 -5.63 20.11 2.70
C ASN A 89 -6.82 19.76 3.61
N ASN A 90 -7.75 20.70 3.80
CA ASN A 90 -8.96 20.48 4.60
C ASN A 90 -9.80 19.32 4.04
N LYS A 91 -9.90 19.21 2.71
CA LYS A 91 -10.56 18.07 2.06
C LYS A 91 -9.85 16.75 2.31
N GLY A 92 -8.52 16.73 2.30
CA GLY A 92 -7.74 15.56 2.67
C GLY A 92 -8.04 15.08 4.09
N TYR A 93 -8.05 16.00 5.05
CA TYR A 93 -8.42 15.71 6.43
C TYR A 93 -9.87 15.22 6.60
N ASP A 94 -10.83 15.77 5.83
CA ASP A 94 -12.21 15.26 5.83
C ASP A 94 -12.31 13.81 5.32
N ILE A 95 -11.55 13.48 4.27
CA ILE A 95 -11.48 12.10 3.75
C ILE A 95 -10.88 11.18 4.79
N ILE A 96 -9.73 11.54 5.40
CA ILE A 96 -9.12 10.75 6.48
C ILE A 96 -10.13 10.53 7.61
N GLY A 97 -10.78 11.59 8.10
CA GLY A 97 -11.77 11.50 9.16
C GLY A 97 -12.95 10.60 8.78
N SER A 98 -13.39 10.62 7.52
CA SER A 98 -14.44 9.73 7.02
C SER A 98 -14.01 8.27 7.05
N LEU A 99 -12.78 7.96 6.61
CA LEU A 99 -12.23 6.60 6.60
C LEU A 99 -12.03 6.07 8.03
N VAL A 100 -11.57 6.91 8.95
CA VAL A 100 -11.42 6.57 10.37
C VAL A 100 -12.78 6.26 11.01
N ARG A 101 -13.80 7.11 10.79
CA ARG A 101 -15.16 6.87 11.31
C ARG A 101 -15.79 5.60 10.73
N ALA A 102 -15.46 5.25 9.49
CA ALA A 102 -15.87 4.00 8.86
C ALA A 102 -15.05 2.77 9.34
N HIS A 103 -14.10 2.95 10.25
CA HIS A 103 -13.17 1.91 10.74
C HIS A 103 -12.32 1.30 9.62
N LEU A 104 -12.07 2.05 8.55
CA LEU A 104 -11.24 1.64 7.42
C LEU A 104 -9.77 2.06 7.60
N LEU A 105 -9.52 3.03 8.47
CA LEU A 105 -8.19 3.45 8.93
C LEU A 105 -8.21 3.63 10.46
N MET A 106 -7.06 3.46 11.09
CA MET A 106 -6.88 3.67 12.52
C MET A 106 -5.98 4.88 12.75
N GLU A 107 -6.33 5.74 13.69
CA GLU A 107 -5.45 6.83 14.10
C GLU A 107 -4.26 6.31 14.91
N CYS A 108 -3.10 6.89 14.65
CA CYS A 108 -1.88 6.65 15.41
C CYS A 108 -1.02 7.90 15.42
N GLU A 109 0.14 7.78 16.04
CA GLU A 109 1.16 8.82 16.10
C GLU A 109 2.48 8.21 15.70
N THR A 110 3.24 8.89 14.84
CA THR A 110 4.58 8.45 14.45
C THR A 110 5.62 9.46 14.87
N LYS A 111 6.88 9.04 14.98
CA LYS A 111 7.97 9.94 15.37
C LYS A 111 8.17 10.99 14.29
N SER A 112 8.31 12.25 14.71
CA SER A 112 8.74 13.29 13.78
C SER A 112 10.15 12.98 13.25
N SER A 113 10.49 13.53 12.09
CA SER A 113 11.80 13.29 11.45
C SER A 113 12.96 13.65 12.38
N PHE A 114 14.18 13.16 12.07
CA PHE A 114 15.38 13.28 12.93
C PHE A 114 15.67 14.69 13.49
N PHE A 115 15.14 15.75 12.88
CA PHE A 115 15.33 17.15 13.28
C PHE A 115 14.18 17.74 14.13
N GLN A 116 13.10 17.01 14.37
CA GLN A 116 11.95 17.49 15.14
C GLN A 116 11.68 16.61 16.36
N ILE A 117 11.63 17.23 17.54
CA ILE A 117 11.22 16.59 18.78
C ILE A 117 9.69 16.59 18.83
N GLY A 118 9.06 15.42 18.74
CA GLY A 118 7.61 15.27 18.89
C GLY A 118 7.04 14.08 18.14
N PHE A 119 5.72 13.92 18.27
CA PHE A 119 4.92 12.98 17.52
C PHE A 119 4.10 13.73 16.46
N THR A 120 3.97 13.14 15.28
CA THR A 120 3.14 13.68 14.18
C THR A 120 1.89 12.81 14.01
N PRO A 121 0.71 13.42 13.82
CA PRO A 121 -0.51 12.68 13.54
C PRO A 121 -0.36 11.75 12.34
N ALA A 122 -0.71 10.49 12.52
CA ALA A 122 -0.60 9.46 11.50
C ALA A 122 -1.88 8.62 11.44
N VAL A 123 -1.96 7.81 10.40
CA VAL A 123 -2.95 6.74 10.27
C VAL A 123 -2.26 5.46 9.84
N LYS A 124 -2.86 4.33 10.21
CA LYS A 124 -2.45 3.02 9.71
C LYS A 124 -3.63 2.20 9.25
N MET A 125 -3.38 1.29 8.32
CA MET A 125 -4.37 0.34 7.82
C MET A 125 -4.17 -1.00 8.52
N HIS A 126 -5.25 -1.59 9.02
CA HIS A 126 -5.20 -2.94 9.59
C HIS A 126 -4.99 -3.98 8.49
N ASP A 127 -4.24 -5.03 8.77
CA ASP A 127 -3.83 -6.08 7.80
C ASP A 127 -5.02 -6.69 7.06
N VAL A 128 -6.11 -7.04 7.76
CA VAL A 128 -7.33 -7.59 7.13
C VAL A 128 -8.02 -6.58 6.20
N LEU A 129 -8.00 -5.28 6.54
CA LEU A 129 -8.53 -4.22 5.66
C LEU A 129 -7.62 -3.97 4.47
N ARG A 130 -6.30 -4.14 4.67
CA ARG A 130 -5.31 -4.08 3.61
C ARG A 130 -5.49 -5.20 2.61
N GLU A 131 -5.70 -6.44 3.07
CA GLU A 131 -6.02 -7.57 2.19
C GLU A 131 -7.27 -7.31 1.36
N MET A 132 -8.33 -6.76 1.97
CA MET A 132 -9.53 -6.34 1.25
C MET A 132 -9.22 -5.27 0.18
N ALA A 133 -8.44 -4.25 0.53
CA ALA A 133 -8.09 -3.18 -0.38
C ALA A 133 -7.20 -3.67 -1.55
N LEU A 134 -6.28 -4.59 -1.29
CA LEU A 134 -5.47 -5.23 -2.32
C LEU A 134 -6.32 -6.08 -3.27
N TRP A 135 -7.26 -6.85 -2.72
CA TRP A 135 -8.21 -7.64 -3.50
C TRP A 135 -9.02 -6.76 -4.46
N ILE A 136 -9.62 -5.68 -3.96
CA ILE A 136 -10.42 -4.75 -4.77
C ILE A 136 -9.54 -4.03 -5.81
N GLY A 137 -8.44 -3.42 -5.38
CA GLY A 137 -7.64 -2.58 -6.27
C GLY A 137 -6.84 -3.36 -7.32
N LYS A 138 -6.63 -4.67 -7.15
CA LYS A 138 -6.08 -5.52 -8.22
C LYS A 138 -6.99 -5.55 -9.43
N GLU A 139 -8.31 -5.59 -9.22
CA GLU A 139 -9.31 -5.60 -10.30
C GLU A 139 -9.61 -4.19 -10.81
N GLU A 140 -9.83 -3.24 -9.91
CA GLU A 140 -10.36 -1.92 -10.26
C GLU A 140 -9.25 -0.91 -10.63
N GLU A 141 -8.10 -0.98 -9.95
CA GLU A 141 -7.08 0.08 -9.96
C GLU A 141 -5.75 -0.37 -10.59
N LYS A 142 -5.69 -1.62 -11.09
CA LYS A 142 -4.51 -2.21 -11.74
C LYS A 142 -3.22 -1.99 -10.95
N GLN A 143 -3.28 -2.28 -9.64
CA GLN A 143 -2.15 -2.13 -8.73
C GLN A 143 -1.39 -3.45 -8.54
N CYS A 144 -0.07 -3.35 -8.34
CA CYS A 144 0.81 -4.44 -7.94
C CYS A 144 1.57 -4.04 -6.67
N VAL A 145 1.41 -4.79 -5.59
CA VAL A 145 1.94 -4.43 -4.28
C VAL A 145 2.74 -5.60 -3.70
N ASN A 146 4.06 -5.43 -3.66
CA ASN A 146 4.99 -6.38 -3.04
C ASN A 146 5.83 -5.65 -1.98
N SER A 147 5.16 -5.04 -1.00
CA SER A 147 5.81 -4.30 0.09
C SER A 147 6.21 -5.22 1.24
N GLY A 148 7.39 -5.05 1.83
CA GLY A 148 7.83 -5.88 2.98
C GLY A 148 8.23 -7.32 2.63
N GLY A 149 8.25 -7.69 1.35
CA GLY A 149 8.49 -9.05 0.86
C GLY A 149 9.94 -9.53 0.92
N LYS A 150 10.88 -8.68 1.37
CA LYS A 150 12.33 -8.92 1.40
C LYS A 150 12.93 -9.22 0.02
N LEU A 151 12.35 -8.64 -1.03
CA LEU A 151 12.84 -8.75 -2.41
C LEU A 151 14.23 -8.14 -2.53
N SER A 152 15.15 -8.82 -3.21
CA SER A 152 16.50 -8.30 -3.51
C SER A 152 16.58 -7.59 -4.87
N CYS A 153 15.60 -7.81 -5.73
CA CYS A 153 15.48 -7.19 -7.05
C CYS A 153 14.01 -7.01 -7.42
N ILE A 154 13.77 -6.22 -8.45
CA ILE A 154 12.42 -6.04 -9.01
C ILE A 154 11.98 -7.35 -9.69
N PRO A 155 10.76 -7.87 -9.45
CA PRO A 155 10.25 -9.05 -10.14
C PRO A 155 10.10 -8.85 -11.65
N ASP A 156 10.54 -9.83 -12.43
CA ASP A 156 10.51 -9.80 -13.91
C ASP A 156 9.09 -9.94 -14.50
N ASP A 157 8.14 -10.45 -13.73
CA ASP A 157 6.75 -10.69 -14.12
C ASP A 157 5.83 -9.47 -13.98
N ILE A 158 6.37 -8.33 -13.54
CA ILE A 158 5.61 -7.07 -13.46
C ILE A 158 5.22 -6.61 -14.87
N ASN A 159 3.91 -6.47 -15.09
CA ASN A 159 3.39 -5.94 -16.34
C ASN A 159 3.30 -4.40 -16.32
N TRP A 160 4.44 -3.75 -16.49
CA TRP A 160 4.60 -2.29 -16.50
C TRP A 160 3.73 -1.54 -17.52
N SER A 161 3.28 -2.23 -18.58
CA SER A 161 2.44 -1.61 -19.62
C SER A 161 0.99 -1.41 -19.17
N VAL A 162 0.53 -2.23 -18.21
CA VAL A 162 -0.88 -2.25 -17.76
C VAL A 162 -1.04 -1.57 -16.41
N LEU A 163 -0.05 -1.72 -15.54
CA LEU A 163 -0.15 -1.30 -14.15
C LEU A 163 -0.14 0.23 -14.01
N ARG A 164 -1.03 0.73 -13.15
CA ARG A 164 -1.10 2.15 -12.81
C ARG A 164 -0.31 2.47 -11.54
N ARG A 165 -0.29 1.54 -10.57
CA ARG A 165 0.38 1.74 -9.29
C ARG A 165 1.21 0.52 -8.93
N ILE A 166 2.45 0.76 -8.56
CA ILE A 166 3.39 -0.28 -8.17
C ILE A 166 3.99 0.12 -6.83
N SER A 167 3.92 -0.79 -5.85
CA SER A 167 4.63 -0.63 -4.59
C SER A 167 5.60 -1.78 -4.38
N LEU A 168 6.88 -1.44 -4.29
CA LEU A 168 8.00 -2.30 -3.97
C LEU A 168 8.74 -1.76 -2.74
N MET A 169 8.07 -0.96 -1.91
CA MET A 169 8.67 -0.36 -0.74
C MET A 169 9.05 -1.40 0.32
N SER A 170 9.95 -1.02 1.23
CA SER A 170 10.34 -1.83 2.38
C SER A 170 10.90 -3.20 1.99
N ASN A 171 11.75 -3.22 0.96
CA ASN A 171 12.46 -4.40 0.46
C ASN A 171 13.98 -4.18 0.58
N LYS A 172 14.77 -5.04 -0.07
CA LYS A 172 16.24 -4.98 -0.12
C LYS A 172 16.74 -4.75 -1.55
N ILE A 173 15.98 -3.97 -2.33
CA ILE A 173 16.30 -3.70 -3.73
C ILE A 173 17.43 -2.67 -3.76
N GLU A 174 18.57 -3.05 -4.32
CA GLU A 174 19.74 -2.17 -4.43
C GLU A 174 19.79 -1.42 -5.77
N GLU A 175 19.23 -2.02 -6.83
CA GLU A 175 19.32 -1.53 -8.20
C GLU A 175 18.00 -1.68 -8.95
N ILE A 176 17.67 -0.67 -9.75
CA ILE A 176 16.52 -0.66 -10.66
C ILE A 176 17.07 -1.04 -12.04
N SER A 177 17.17 -2.35 -12.30
CA SER A 177 17.75 -2.89 -13.53
C SER A 177 16.78 -2.86 -14.73
N CYS A 178 15.49 -2.61 -14.48
CA CYS A 178 14.46 -2.58 -15.50
C CYS A 178 13.60 -1.31 -15.35
N CYS A 179 13.65 -0.45 -16.36
CA CYS A 179 12.71 0.66 -16.51
C CYS A 179 12.07 0.53 -17.90
N PRO A 180 11.19 -0.48 -18.11
CA PRO A 180 10.48 -0.60 -19.37
C PRO A 180 9.50 0.57 -19.53
N LYS A 181 9.03 0.79 -20.78
CA LYS A 181 8.01 1.81 -21.05
C LYS A 181 6.77 1.54 -20.17
N CYS A 182 6.47 2.48 -19.29
CA CYS A 182 5.38 2.41 -18.32
C CYS A 182 4.35 3.54 -18.57
N PRO A 183 3.59 3.48 -19.67
CA PRO A 183 2.77 4.61 -20.15
C PRO A 183 1.61 4.97 -19.21
N ASN A 184 1.19 4.05 -18.33
CA ASN A 184 0.04 4.21 -17.44
C ASN A 184 0.44 4.41 -15.97
N LEU A 185 1.74 4.37 -15.65
CA LEU A 185 2.22 4.38 -14.27
C LEU A 185 2.08 5.78 -13.66
N SER A 186 1.27 5.89 -12.61
CA SER A 186 1.10 7.12 -11.82
C SER A 186 1.83 7.08 -10.48
N THR A 187 1.95 5.90 -9.86
CA THR A 187 2.67 5.73 -8.59
C THR A 187 3.69 4.60 -8.65
N LEU A 188 4.91 4.88 -8.20
CA LEU A 188 5.96 3.90 -7.94
C LEU A 188 6.56 4.11 -6.54
N PHE A 189 6.24 3.24 -5.59
CA PHE A 189 6.80 3.28 -4.24
C PHE A 189 8.03 2.39 -4.13
N LEU A 190 9.17 3.02 -3.87
CA LEU A 190 10.47 2.36 -3.65
C LEU A 190 11.10 2.75 -2.32
N GLY A 191 10.39 3.48 -1.46
CA GLY A 191 10.88 3.87 -0.13
C GLY A 191 11.32 2.68 0.70
N ASP A 192 12.18 2.93 1.69
CA ASP A 192 12.71 1.90 2.60
C ASP A 192 13.41 0.71 1.88
N ASN A 193 14.12 1.01 0.78
CA ASN A 193 15.02 0.07 0.08
C ASN A 193 16.48 0.54 0.17
N ASP A 194 17.42 -0.36 -0.11
CA ASP A 194 18.87 -0.12 -0.11
C ASP A 194 19.40 0.45 -1.46
N LEU A 195 18.60 1.32 -2.11
CA LEU A 195 18.88 1.81 -3.47
C LEU A 195 20.20 2.58 -3.54
N LYS A 196 21.11 2.14 -4.41
CA LYS A 196 22.38 2.82 -4.69
C LYS A 196 22.14 4.06 -5.55
N VAL A 197 22.93 5.11 -5.36
CA VAL A 197 22.81 6.43 -6.04
C VAL A 197 22.78 6.33 -7.58
N ASN A 198 23.39 5.31 -8.18
CA ASN A 198 23.40 5.11 -9.64
C ASN A 198 22.10 4.49 -10.20
N SER A 199 21.20 3.98 -9.35
CA SER A 199 19.97 3.28 -9.77
C SER A 199 18.99 4.15 -10.56
N PHE A 200 18.97 5.47 -10.34
CA PHE A 200 18.10 6.40 -11.07
C PHE A 200 18.65 6.78 -12.47
N SER A 201 19.93 6.52 -12.74
CA SER A 201 20.55 6.92 -14.02
C SER A 201 20.08 6.10 -15.23
N LEU A 202 19.37 5.00 -15.00
CA LEU A 202 18.84 4.09 -16.04
C LEU A 202 17.42 4.46 -16.53
N CYS A 203 16.67 5.30 -15.80
CA CYS A 203 15.38 5.81 -16.22
C CYS A 203 15.52 7.22 -16.83
N ARG A 204 16.39 7.39 -17.84
CA ARG A 204 16.31 8.61 -18.68
C ARG A 204 15.13 8.45 -19.64
N PRO A 205 14.19 9.42 -19.70
CA PRO A 205 13.24 9.45 -20.81
C PRO A 205 14.05 9.55 -22.10
N LEU A 206 13.81 8.64 -23.05
CA LEU A 206 14.22 8.87 -24.43
C LEU A 206 13.43 10.09 -24.89
N SER A 207 14.09 11.25 -24.89
CA SER A 207 13.60 12.48 -25.50
C SER A 207 13.21 12.17 -26.94
N SER A 208 11.94 12.40 -27.27
CA SER A 208 11.40 12.45 -28.63
C SER A 208 12.02 13.60 -29.43
#